data_AF-A0A016TQY5-F1
#
_entry.id   AF-A0A016TQY5-F1
#
_cell.length_a   1.000
_cell.length_b   1.000
_cell.length_c   1.000
_cell.angle_alpha   90.00
_cell.angle_beta   90.00
_cell.angle_gamma   90.00
#
_symmetry.space_group_name_H-M   'P 1'
#
loop_
_entity.id
_entity.type
_entity.pdbx_description
1 polymer ?
#
loop_
_entity_poly.entity_id
_entity_poly.type
_entity_poly.pdbx_seq_one_letter_code
_entity_poly.pdbx_strand_id
1 'polypeptide(L)'
;MEKYPGFHYENIDQKARLAASQEHVNRRVLSEYIKVINVPNTEKLNVRDLVQKFLKEVVRYNNTKDNAPLSWATSTGSNGETSSFRVKMSDSFWSYFTGDGRKKLIEYNRKERANVKVIRDQTISLSDLENLSLYLRRKIKLYYQSRNSTPPDVSVKNGYVTIGNYGKGTTKRYRATELAVLLGWNYQDWQGTAIKELMTNTEKRNMAEGLLTWGSLSIELFKSIEPTSMENIGQEQQSSNESAAVSNGNEEPSINKEGSRKRTNEDVESNQAKIHKPEMTA
;
A
#
# COMPACT_ATOMS: atom_id res chain seq x y z
N MET A 1 -49.64 29.01 3.54
CA MET A 1 -48.29 29.61 3.43
C MET A 1 -47.42 28.66 2.65
N GLU A 2 -46.87 29.11 1.52
CA GLU A 2 -45.88 28.33 0.77
C GLU A 2 -44.58 28.24 1.57
N LYS A 3 -44.00 27.05 1.63
CA LYS A 3 -42.69 26.82 2.26
C LYS A 3 -41.62 26.80 1.17
N TYR A 4 -40.66 27.71 1.29
CA TYR A 4 -39.51 27.80 0.38
C TYR A 4 -38.32 26.93 0.83
N PRO A 5 -37.75 26.10 -0.06
CA PRO A 5 -36.51 25.38 0.20
C PRO A 5 -35.36 26.34 0.56
N GLY A 6 -34.59 26.02 1.60
CA GLY A 6 -33.49 26.84 2.11
C GLY A 6 -33.90 27.92 3.10
N PHE A 7 -35.19 28.25 3.20
CA PHE A 7 -35.74 29.13 4.23
C PHE A 7 -36.54 28.35 5.28
N HIS A 8 -37.43 27.46 4.83
CA HIS A 8 -38.32 26.70 5.71
C HIS A 8 -37.87 25.25 5.96
N TYR A 9 -37.07 24.69 5.06
CA TYR A 9 -36.48 23.36 5.18
C TYR A 9 -35.13 23.32 4.50
N GLU A 10 -34.26 22.43 4.98
CA GLU A 10 -32.89 22.35 4.50
C GLU A 10 -32.83 21.83 3.05
N ASN A 11 -32.04 22.51 2.22
CA ASN A 11 -31.75 22.06 0.84
C ASN A 11 -30.71 20.95 0.79
N ILE A 12 -29.94 20.81 1.87
CA ILE A 12 -28.79 19.93 1.98
C ILE A 12 -28.86 19.30 3.36
N ASP A 13 -28.59 18.00 3.43
CA ASP A 13 -28.44 17.28 4.69
C ASP A 13 -27.31 17.89 5.53
N GLN A 14 -27.67 18.70 6.53
CA GLN A 14 -26.70 19.37 7.40
C GLN A 14 -25.87 18.37 8.20
N LYS A 15 -26.46 17.23 8.58
CA LYS A 15 -25.75 16.17 9.32
C LYS A 15 -24.66 15.56 8.46
N ALA A 16 -24.95 15.26 7.18
CA ALA A 16 -23.95 14.77 6.24
C ALA A 16 -22.84 15.81 5.99
N ARG A 17 -23.20 17.10 5.92
CA ARG A 17 -22.22 18.19 5.75
C ARG A 17 -21.28 18.31 6.95
N LEU A 18 -21.82 18.29 8.17
CA LEU A 18 -21.04 18.34 9.41
C LEU A 18 -20.13 17.10 9.53
N ALA A 19 -20.65 15.91 9.22
CA ALA A 19 -19.84 14.69 9.22
C ALA A 19 -18.68 14.76 8.22
N ALA A 20 -18.91 15.26 7.01
CA ALA A 20 -17.85 15.44 6.01
C ALA A 20 -16.79 16.48 6.44
N SER A 21 -17.22 17.57 7.07
CA SER A 21 -16.31 18.58 7.63
C SER A 21 -15.48 18.02 8.77
N GLN A 22 -16.11 17.30 9.71
CA GLN A 22 -15.41 16.65 10.82
C GLN A 22 -14.41 15.61 10.33
N GLU A 23 -14.78 14.81 9.33
CA GLU A 23 -13.86 13.84 8.71
C GLU A 23 -12.66 14.54 8.07
N HIS A 24 -12.86 15.68 7.41
CA HIS A 24 -11.76 16.47 6.86
C HIS A 24 -10.79 16.96 7.95
N VAL A 25 -11.33 17.49 9.06
CA VAL A 25 -10.55 17.92 10.22
C VAL A 25 -9.79 16.72 10.81
N ASN A 26 -10.47 15.58 11.03
CA ASN A 26 -9.88 14.38 11.58
C ASN A 26 -8.72 13.87 10.71
N ARG A 27 -8.88 13.85 9.38
CA ARG A 27 -7.80 13.47 8.45
C ARG A 27 -6.59 14.38 8.59
N ARG A 28 -6.82 15.69 8.68
CA ARG A 28 -5.73 16.65 8.84
C ARG A 28 -4.99 16.41 10.16
N VAL A 29 -5.71 16.32 11.27
CA VAL A 29 -5.13 16.10 12.60
C VAL A 29 -4.37 14.78 12.64
N LEU A 30 -5.01 13.66 12.26
CA LEU A 30 -4.41 12.32 12.31
C LEU A 30 -3.20 12.18 11.37
N SER A 31 -3.14 12.95 10.29
CA SER A 31 -1.96 12.96 9.43
C SER A 31 -0.69 13.39 10.18
N GLU A 32 -0.79 14.13 11.27
CA GLU A 32 0.36 14.56 12.09
C GLU A 32 0.72 13.53 13.16
N TYR A 33 0.01 12.40 13.26
CA TYR A 33 0.25 11.37 14.26
C TYR A 33 0.80 10.09 13.64
N ILE A 34 1.68 9.45 14.39
CA ILE A 34 2.18 8.10 14.11
C ILE A 34 2.03 7.21 15.34
N LYS A 35 1.84 5.93 15.07
CA LYS A 35 1.94 4.84 16.03
C LYS A 35 3.22 4.06 15.76
N VAL A 36 4.07 3.97 16.77
CA VAL A 36 5.26 3.11 16.77
C VAL A 36 4.93 1.87 17.58
N ILE A 37 5.05 0.71 16.96
CA ILE A 37 4.68 -0.57 17.58
C ILE A 37 5.88 -1.50 17.70
N ASN A 38 5.83 -2.37 18.71
CA ASN A 38 6.81 -3.42 19.01
C ASN A 38 8.23 -2.89 19.28
N VAL A 39 8.37 -1.75 19.97
CA VAL A 39 9.68 -1.23 20.38
C VAL A 39 10.19 -2.07 21.55
N PRO A 40 11.41 -2.67 21.47
CA PRO A 40 11.98 -3.42 22.59
C PRO A 40 12.17 -2.54 23.84
N ASN A 41 11.58 -2.99 24.94
CA ASN A 41 11.49 -2.27 26.20
C ASN A 41 11.64 -3.22 27.41
N THR A 42 12.73 -3.99 27.43
CA THR A 42 13.08 -4.90 28.54
C THR A 42 13.24 -4.17 29.87
N GLU A 43 13.76 -2.95 29.83
CA GLU A 43 13.96 -2.08 30.99
C GLU A 43 12.68 -1.39 31.48
N LYS A 44 11.54 -1.61 30.81
CA LYS A 44 10.25 -0.97 31.13
C LYS A 44 10.37 0.56 31.25
N LEU A 45 11.11 1.17 30.31
CA LEU A 45 11.22 2.61 30.15
C LEU A 45 9.83 3.23 30.05
N ASN A 46 9.69 4.41 30.65
CA ASN A 46 8.48 5.20 30.47
C ASN A 46 8.35 5.67 29.01
N VAL A 47 7.17 6.15 28.64
CA VAL A 47 6.87 6.52 27.24
C VAL A 47 7.82 7.60 26.71
N ARG A 48 8.21 8.57 27.54
CA ARG A 48 9.09 9.67 27.11
C ARG A 48 10.49 9.15 26.80
N ASP A 49 11.03 8.31 27.67
CA ASP A 49 12.36 7.72 27.49
C ASP A 49 12.36 6.73 26.32
N LEU A 50 11.27 5.98 26.13
CA LEU A 50 11.10 5.09 24.99
C LEU A 50 11.06 5.86 23.66
N VAL A 51 10.43 7.03 23.63
CA VAL A 51 10.45 7.94 22.45
C VAL A 51 11.86 8.45 22.19
N GLN A 52 12.61 8.82 23.23
CA GLN A 52 14.01 9.25 23.08
C GLN A 52 14.90 8.12 22.57
N LYS A 53 14.74 6.91 23.11
CA LYS A 53 15.40 5.69 22.62
C LYS A 53 15.10 5.47 21.14
N PHE A 54 13.82 5.55 20.77
CA PHE A 54 13.41 5.43 19.36
C PHE A 54 14.11 6.46 18.46
N LEU A 55 14.11 7.73 18.86
CA LEU A 55 14.76 8.80 18.09
C LEU A 55 16.26 8.60 17.92
N LYS A 56 16.97 8.27 19.02
CA LYS A 56 18.44 8.24 19.04
C LYS A 56 19.00 6.92 18.52
N GLU A 57 18.41 5.79 18.89
CA GLU A 57 18.97 4.46 18.62
C GLU A 57 18.36 3.80 17.39
N VAL A 58 17.03 3.92 17.24
CA VAL A 58 16.29 3.21 16.19
C VAL A 58 16.34 3.97 14.87
N VAL A 59 15.88 5.23 14.87
CA VAL A 59 15.83 6.04 13.63
C VAL A 59 17.00 6.99 13.48
N ARG A 60 17.81 7.21 14.53
CA ARG A 60 19.02 8.07 14.54
C ARG A 60 18.76 9.50 14.01
N TYR A 61 17.66 10.09 14.44
CA TYR A 61 17.30 11.46 14.10
C TYR A 61 18.23 12.45 14.81
N ASN A 62 18.88 13.35 14.05
CA ASN A 62 19.92 14.25 14.56
C ASN A 62 19.74 15.74 14.20
N ASN A 63 18.56 16.14 13.74
CA ASN A 63 18.31 17.55 13.40
C ASN A 63 18.18 18.40 14.68
N THR A 64 19.17 19.26 14.92
CA THR A 64 19.22 20.14 16.10
C THR A 64 18.27 21.33 16.02
N LYS A 65 17.74 21.66 14.83
CA LYS A 65 16.76 22.75 14.65
C LYS A 65 15.35 22.34 15.05
N ASP A 66 15.09 21.04 15.12
CA ASP A 66 13.79 20.50 15.51
C ASP A 66 13.81 20.14 16.99
N ASN A 67 13.30 21.05 17.82
CA ASN A 67 13.31 20.91 19.27
C ASN A 67 12.32 19.83 19.77
N ALA A 68 11.33 19.47 18.95
CA ALA A 68 10.25 18.56 19.34
C ALA A 68 9.82 17.67 18.17
N PRO A 69 10.71 16.80 17.65
CA PRO A 69 10.41 15.97 16.48
C PRO A 69 9.26 15.00 16.73
N LEU A 70 9.14 14.50 17.96
CA LEU A 70 8.03 13.70 18.45
C LEU A 70 7.52 14.28 19.76
N SER A 71 6.24 14.60 19.82
CA SER A 71 5.57 15.25 20.95
C SER A 71 4.26 14.53 21.29
N TRP A 72 3.61 14.89 22.40
CA TRP A 72 2.32 14.32 22.82
C TRP A 72 2.33 12.79 22.94
N ALA A 73 3.42 12.26 23.50
CA ALA A 73 3.63 10.83 23.58
C ALA A 73 2.63 10.15 24.53
N THR A 74 1.94 9.13 24.02
CA THR A 74 0.94 8.35 24.75
C THR A 74 1.22 6.87 24.59
N SER A 75 1.16 6.10 25.67
CA SER A 75 1.27 4.63 25.59
C SER A 75 0.08 4.05 24.84
N THR A 76 0.32 3.04 23.99
CA THR A 76 -0.74 2.32 23.26
C THR A 76 -0.76 0.82 23.57
N GLY A 77 -0.08 0.41 24.63
CA GLY A 77 -0.01 -0.97 25.10
C GLY A 77 1.41 -1.53 25.10
N SER A 78 1.59 -2.60 25.86
CA SER A 78 2.84 -3.34 25.99
C SER A 78 2.57 -4.83 25.90
N ASN A 79 3.38 -5.54 25.13
CA ASN A 79 3.28 -6.98 24.92
C ASN A 79 4.61 -7.61 25.34
N GLY A 80 4.65 -8.15 26.57
CA GLY A 80 5.85 -8.73 27.15
C GLY A 80 7.00 -7.73 27.21
N GLU A 81 8.08 -8.02 26.48
CA GLU A 81 9.28 -7.18 26.39
C GLU A 81 9.19 -6.05 25.38
N THR A 82 8.04 -5.85 24.74
CA THR A 82 7.85 -4.79 23.75
C THR A 82 6.79 -3.79 24.19
N SER A 83 6.95 -2.55 23.78
CA SER A 83 6.02 -1.46 24.07
C SER A 83 5.67 -0.70 22.79
N SER A 84 4.46 -0.15 22.76
CA SER A 84 3.95 0.62 21.64
C SER A 84 3.50 2.00 22.12
N PHE A 85 3.73 3.03 21.33
CA PHE A 85 3.33 4.39 21.66
C PHE A 85 2.80 5.14 20.44
N ARG A 86 2.05 6.19 20.72
CA ARG A 86 1.52 7.14 19.75
C ARG A 86 2.10 8.52 20.05
N VAL A 87 2.48 9.24 19.00
CA VAL A 87 3.11 10.56 19.09
C VAL A 87 2.63 11.43 17.95
N LYS A 88 2.58 12.74 18.21
CA LYS A 88 2.50 13.77 17.17
C LYS A 88 3.90 14.04 16.65
N MET A 89 4.08 14.03 15.34
CA MET A 89 5.38 14.28 14.70
C MET A 89 5.47 15.67 14.09
N SER A 90 6.68 16.20 14.01
CA SER A 90 6.98 17.39 13.21
C SER A 90 7.06 17.03 11.72
N ASP A 91 6.90 18.03 10.87
CA ASP A 91 7.09 17.87 9.42
C ASP A 91 8.55 17.55 9.05
N SER A 92 9.50 18.15 9.79
CA SER A 92 10.94 17.89 9.64
C SER A 92 11.29 16.44 9.97
N PHE A 93 10.71 15.88 11.03
CA PHE A 93 10.87 14.47 11.36
C PHE A 93 10.27 13.57 10.28
N TRP A 94 9.06 13.86 9.82
CA TRP A 94 8.38 13.00 8.83
C TRP A 94 9.13 12.98 7.49
N SER A 95 9.61 14.14 7.04
CA SER A 95 10.43 14.27 5.84
C SER A 95 11.73 13.46 5.96
N TYR A 96 12.42 13.55 7.11
CA TYR A 96 13.58 12.71 7.38
C TYR A 96 13.23 11.22 7.38
N PHE A 97 12.14 10.83 8.06
CA PHE A 97 11.78 9.43 8.25
C PHE A 97 11.44 8.75 6.92
N THR A 98 10.73 9.45 6.04
CA THR A 98 10.38 8.92 4.71
C THR A 98 11.58 8.77 3.78
N GLY A 99 12.63 9.59 3.96
CA GLY A 99 13.88 9.50 3.20
C GLY A 99 14.88 8.50 3.76
N ASP A 100 15.42 8.77 4.96
CA ASP A 100 16.52 8.00 5.56
C ASP A 100 16.09 7.20 6.81
N GLY A 101 15.23 7.77 7.67
CA GLY A 101 14.86 7.13 8.93
C GLY A 101 14.21 5.75 8.76
N ARG A 102 13.50 5.50 7.65
CA ARG A 102 12.96 4.17 7.31
C ARG A 102 14.05 3.14 7.05
N LYS A 103 15.17 3.54 6.43
CA LYS A 103 16.32 2.65 6.21
C LYS A 103 16.97 2.31 7.54
N LYS A 104 17.15 3.31 8.42
CA LYS A 104 17.69 3.12 9.78
C LYS A 104 16.84 2.20 10.63
N LEU A 105 15.51 2.34 10.56
CA LEU A 105 14.58 1.42 11.21
C LEU A 105 14.76 -0.04 10.73
N ILE A 106 14.91 -0.25 9.42
CA ILE A 106 15.13 -1.59 8.85
C ILE A 106 16.48 -2.16 9.28
N GLU A 107 17.54 -1.34 9.27
CA GLU A 107 18.87 -1.71 9.77
C GLU A 107 18.82 -2.13 11.23
N TYR A 108 18.14 -1.35 12.08
CA TYR A 108 17.94 -1.65 13.49
C TYR A 108 17.19 -2.97 13.68
N ASN A 109 16.07 -3.16 13.00
CA ASN A 109 15.28 -4.40 13.08
C ASN A 109 16.12 -5.63 12.69
N ARG A 110 16.95 -5.52 11.65
CA ARG A 110 17.86 -6.60 11.24
C ARG A 110 18.94 -6.89 12.28
N LYS A 111 19.55 -5.85 12.86
CA LYS A 111 20.65 -5.96 13.80
C LYS A 111 20.20 -6.52 15.15
N GLU A 112 19.15 -5.93 15.71
CA GLU A 112 18.65 -6.26 17.06
C GLU A 112 17.59 -7.37 17.04
N ARG A 113 17.37 -8.01 15.87
CA ARG A 113 16.31 -9.00 15.63
C ARG A 113 14.92 -8.52 16.11
N ALA A 114 14.68 -7.22 15.96
CA ALA A 114 13.43 -6.56 16.37
C ALA A 114 12.45 -6.47 15.19
N ASN A 115 11.18 -6.15 15.51
CA ASN A 115 10.12 -5.96 14.52
C ASN A 115 9.38 -4.65 14.75
N VAL A 116 10.14 -3.57 14.95
CA VAL A 116 9.61 -2.23 15.16
C VAL A 116 8.94 -1.76 13.88
N LYS A 117 7.71 -1.26 13.98
CA LYS A 117 6.98 -0.69 12.84
C LYS A 117 6.47 0.70 13.17
N VAL A 118 6.50 1.56 12.16
CA VAL A 118 5.91 2.90 12.22
C VAL A 118 4.73 2.94 11.28
N ILE A 119 3.57 3.28 11.83
CA ILE A 119 2.29 3.35 11.12
C ILE A 119 1.78 4.77 11.28
N ARG A 120 1.40 5.42 10.17
CA ARG A 120 0.75 6.73 10.24
C ARG A 120 -0.71 6.54 10.60
N ASP A 121 -1.22 7.36 11.52
CA ASP A 121 -2.62 7.26 11.88
C ASP A 121 -3.52 7.69 10.74
N GLN A 122 -4.69 7.07 10.67
CA GLN A 122 -5.70 7.30 9.66
C GLN A 122 -7.07 7.31 10.32
N THR A 123 -8.05 7.94 9.66
CA THR A 123 -9.45 7.85 10.09
C THR A 123 -9.99 6.45 9.81
N ILE A 124 -11.05 6.07 10.53
CA ILE A 124 -11.75 4.79 10.31
C ILE A 124 -12.16 4.65 8.84
N SER A 125 -12.67 5.73 8.22
CA SER A 125 -13.01 5.74 6.79
C SER A 125 -11.84 5.34 5.88
N LEU A 126 -10.64 5.85 6.14
CA LEU A 126 -9.45 5.50 5.35
C LEU A 126 -8.97 4.08 5.64
N SER A 127 -8.93 3.68 6.91
CA SER A 127 -8.56 2.33 7.32
C SER A 127 -9.52 1.28 6.74
N ASP A 128 -10.82 1.55 6.76
CA ASP A 128 -11.85 0.66 6.18
C ASP A 128 -11.76 0.61 4.67
N LEU A 129 -11.39 1.70 3.99
CA LEU A 129 -11.14 1.68 2.55
C LEU A 129 -9.92 0.81 2.19
N GLU A 130 -8.85 0.87 2.97
CA GLU A 130 -7.69 -0.02 2.82
C GLU A 130 -8.06 -1.48 3.12
N ASN A 131 -8.81 -1.72 4.20
CA ASN A 131 -9.30 -3.04 4.56
C ASN A 131 -10.24 -3.63 3.49
N LEU A 132 -11.10 -2.79 2.88
CA LEU A 132 -11.96 -3.20 1.77
C LEU A 132 -11.13 -3.67 0.57
N SER A 133 -10.02 -2.99 0.26
CA SER A 133 -9.11 -3.42 -0.82
C SER A 133 -8.50 -4.80 -0.55
N LEU A 134 -8.11 -5.08 0.70
CA LEU A 134 -7.60 -6.39 1.14
C LEU A 134 -8.69 -7.46 1.11
N TYR A 135 -9.90 -7.11 1.53
CA TYR A 135 -11.07 -7.99 1.50
C TYR A 135 -11.42 -8.39 0.06
N LEU A 136 -11.47 -7.43 -0.88
CA LEU A 136 -11.73 -7.70 -2.30
C LEU A 136 -10.65 -8.59 -2.91
N ARG A 137 -9.37 -8.33 -2.60
CA ARG A 137 -8.27 -9.21 -3.02
C ARG A 137 -8.48 -10.65 -2.54
N ARG A 138 -8.91 -10.85 -1.29
CA ARG A 138 -9.20 -12.18 -0.74
C ARG A 138 -10.38 -12.83 -1.46
N LYS A 139 -11.51 -12.11 -1.63
CA LYS A 139 -12.69 -12.61 -2.36
C LYS A 139 -12.36 -13.00 -3.80
N ILE A 140 -11.56 -12.20 -4.52
CA ILE A 140 -11.10 -12.54 -5.88
C ILE A 140 -10.34 -13.87 -5.85
N LYS A 141 -9.38 -14.04 -4.94
CA LYS A 141 -8.64 -15.31 -4.83
C LYS A 141 -9.56 -16.49 -4.55
N LEU A 142 -10.48 -16.35 -3.59
CA LEU A 142 -11.44 -17.40 -3.24
C LEU A 142 -12.36 -17.77 -4.42
N TYR A 143 -12.80 -16.79 -5.20
CA TYR A 143 -13.61 -17.02 -6.39
C TYR A 143 -12.89 -17.94 -7.39
N TYR A 144 -11.61 -17.66 -7.68
CA TYR A 144 -10.82 -18.48 -8.60
C TYR A 144 -10.49 -19.86 -8.03
N GLN A 145 -10.16 -19.94 -6.73
CA GLN A 145 -9.93 -21.20 -6.03
C GLN A 145 -11.16 -22.11 -6.08
N SER A 146 -12.37 -21.57 -5.88
CA SER A 146 -13.61 -22.35 -5.93
C SER A 146 -13.93 -22.92 -7.32
N ARG A 147 -13.26 -22.41 -8.37
CA ARG A 147 -13.45 -22.80 -9.77
C ARG A 147 -12.24 -23.52 -10.36
N ASN A 148 -11.28 -23.92 -9.51
CA ASN A 148 -10.03 -24.56 -9.93
C ASN A 148 -9.28 -23.78 -11.02
N SER A 149 -9.30 -22.44 -10.94
CA SER A 149 -8.65 -21.56 -11.91
C SER A 149 -7.55 -20.73 -11.24
N THR A 150 -6.51 -20.38 -12.01
CA THR A 150 -5.41 -19.53 -11.53
C THR A 150 -5.88 -18.08 -11.37
N PRO A 151 -5.74 -17.49 -10.16
CA PRO A 151 -6.18 -16.12 -9.93
C PRO A 151 -5.29 -15.11 -10.67
N PRO A 152 -5.84 -13.96 -11.10
CA PRO A 152 -5.05 -12.85 -11.62
C PRO A 152 -4.04 -12.35 -10.57
N ASP A 153 -2.98 -11.68 -11.03
CA ASP A 153 -2.16 -10.90 -10.12
C ASP A 153 -2.97 -9.72 -9.57
N VAL A 154 -3.10 -9.67 -8.24
CA VAL A 154 -3.85 -8.63 -7.55
C VAL A 154 -2.96 -7.98 -6.51
N SER A 155 -2.66 -6.70 -6.75
CA SER A 155 -1.94 -5.83 -5.83
C SER A 155 -2.89 -4.77 -5.25
N VAL A 156 -2.62 -4.35 -4.02
CA VAL A 156 -3.44 -3.36 -3.31
C VAL A 156 -2.54 -2.27 -2.75
N LYS A 157 -2.97 -1.02 -2.86
CA LYS A 157 -2.23 0.14 -2.34
C LYS A 157 -3.17 1.31 -2.09
N ASN A 158 -3.16 1.86 -0.87
CA ASN A 158 -3.88 3.07 -0.48
C ASN A 158 -5.38 3.06 -0.86
N GLY A 159 -6.08 1.94 -0.63
CA GLY A 159 -7.51 1.80 -0.97
C GLY A 159 -7.79 1.55 -2.46
N TYR A 160 -6.77 1.30 -3.27
CA TYR A 160 -6.90 0.89 -4.66
C TYR A 160 -6.54 -0.58 -4.83
N VAL A 161 -7.22 -1.23 -5.77
CA VAL A 161 -6.97 -2.61 -6.20
C VAL A 161 -6.50 -2.55 -7.66
N THR A 162 -5.32 -3.08 -7.94
CA THR A 162 -4.80 -3.24 -9.29
C THR A 162 -4.85 -4.71 -9.66
N ILE A 163 -5.55 -5.03 -10.73
CA ILE A 163 -5.71 -6.39 -11.25
C ILE A 163 -4.94 -6.47 -12.57
N GLY A 164 -3.98 -7.38 -12.64
CA GLY A 164 -3.24 -7.69 -13.86
C GLY A 164 -4.00 -8.65 -14.76
N ASN A 165 -4.05 -8.35 -16.06
CA ASN A 165 -4.53 -9.27 -17.08
C ASN A 165 -3.34 -9.93 -17.78
N TYR A 166 -3.14 -11.22 -17.52
CA TYR A 166 -2.06 -12.01 -18.12
C TYR A 166 -2.13 -12.07 -19.65
N GLY A 167 -3.31 -11.98 -20.26
CA GLY A 167 -3.49 -12.12 -21.70
C GLY A 167 -3.19 -10.86 -22.53
N LYS A 168 -3.09 -9.67 -21.90
CA LYS A 168 -2.88 -8.39 -22.61
C LYS A 168 -1.75 -7.53 -22.06
N GLY A 169 -1.08 -7.96 -20.98
CA GLY A 169 -0.10 -7.13 -20.27
C GLY A 169 -0.68 -5.84 -19.67
N THR A 170 -2.00 -5.69 -19.69
CA THR A 170 -2.68 -4.49 -19.19
C THR A 170 -3.06 -4.70 -17.73
N THR A 171 -2.70 -3.75 -16.89
CA THR A 171 -3.17 -3.68 -15.51
C THR A 171 -4.30 -2.67 -15.43
N LYS A 172 -5.38 -3.01 -14.73
CA LYS A 172 -6.45 -2.05 -14.43
C LYS A 172 -6.46 -1.76 -12.95
N ARG A 173 -6.46 -0.47 -12.61
CA ARG A 173 -6.51 0.03 -11.25
C ARG A 173 -7.88 0.59 -10.97
N TYR A 174 -8.52 0.09 -9.92
CA TYR A 174 -9.83 0.53 -9.45
C TYR A 174 -9.71 1.03 -8.03
N ARG A 175 -10.54 2.00 -7.66
CA ARG A 175 -10.78 2.25 -6.24
C ARG A 175 -11.55 1.07 -5.65
N ALA A 176 -11.30 0.71 -4.39
CA ALA A 176 -11.94 -0.45 -3.77
C ALA A 176 -13.48 -0.36 -3.77
N THR A 177 -14.03 0.83 -3.50
CA THR A 177 -15.48 1.10 -3.52
C THR A 177 -16.08 0.93 -4.92
N GLU A 178 -15.44 1.52 -5.93
CA GLU A 178 -15.80 1.35 -7.33
C GLU A 178 -15.76 -0.13 -7.76
N LEU A 179 -14.67 -0.84 -7.47
CA LEU A 179 -14.53 -2.25 -7.81
C LEU A 179 -15.61 -3.11 -7.15
N ALA A 180 -15.95 -2.83 -5.90
CA ALA A 180 -17.01 -3.56 -5.21
C ALA A 180 -18.36 -3.43 -5.93
N VAL A 181 -18.70 -2.22 -6.38
CA VAL A 181 -19.92 -2.00 -7.17
C VAL A 181 -19.83 -2.74 -8.50
N LEU A 182 -18.73 -2.57 -9.22
CA LEU A 182 -18.53 -3.19 -10.54
C LEU A 182 -18.65 -4.72 -10.48
N LEU A 183 -18.10 -5.37 -9.46
CA LEU A 183 -18.19 -6.83 -9.28
C LEU A 183 -19.59 -7.29 -8.88
N GLY A 184 -20.32 -6.45 -8.13
CA GLY A 184 -21.69 -6.72 -7.71
C GLY A 184 -21.87 -7.98 -6.86
N TRP A 185 -20.87 -8.35 -6.07
CA TRP A 185 -20.92 -9.55 -5.23
C TRP A 185 -21.74 -9.34 -3.95
N ASN A 186 -22.07 -10.44 -3.27
CA ASN A 186 -22.59 -10.38 -1.90
C ASN A 186 -21.46 -10.05 -0.91
N TYR A 187 -21.66 -8.99 -0.14
CA TYR A 187 -20.74 -8.45 0.86
C TYR A 187 -21.26 -8.56 2.30
N GLN A 188 -22.21 -9.45 2.59
CA GLN A 188 -22.74 -9.66 3.96
C GLN A 188 -21.67 -10.05 4.99
N ASP A 189 -20.56 -10.63 4.55
CA ASP A 189 -19.41 -10.98 5.39
C ASP A 189 -18.47 -9.80 5.67
N TRP A 190 -18.70 -8.63 5.06
CA TRP A 190 -17.96 -7.40 5.34
C TRP A 190 -18.36 -6.80 6.70
N GLN A 191 -17.36 -6.50 7.53
CA GLN A 191 -17.55 -6.04 8.92
C GLN A 191 -17.17 -4.56 9.14
N GLY A 192 -16.69 -3.86 8.11
CA GLY A 192 -16.34 -2.44 8.23
C GLY A 192 -17.50 -1.52 7.87
N THR A 193 -17.21 -0.22 7.78
CA THR A 193 -18.15 0.82 7.33
C THR A 193 -18.83 0.41 6.02
N ALA A 194 -20.13 0.69 5.88
CA ALA A 194 -20.88 0.34 4.70
C ALA A 194 -20.19 0.87 3.43
N ILE A 195 -20.05 0.03 2.39
CA ILE A 195 -19.31 0.38 1.16
C ILE A 195 -19.84 1.68 0.55
N LYS A 196 -21.17 1.90 0.59
CA LYS A 196 -21.83 3.13 0.11
C LYS A 196 -21.37 4.40 0.86
N GLU A 197 -21.03 4.29 2.14
CA GLU A 197 -20.54 5.41 2.95
C GLU A 197 -19.06 5.72 2.66
N LEU A 198 -18.28 4.71 2.25
CA LEU A 198 -16.88 4.85 1.84
C LEU A 198 -16.72 5.44 0.42
N MET A 199 -17.80 5.49 -0.37
CA MET A 199 -17.82 6.09 -1.70
C MET A 199 -17.65 7.61 -1.65
N THR A 200 -16.90 8.15 -2.61
CA THR A 200 -16.84 9.59 -2.89
C THR A 200 -18.18 10.11 -3.41
N ASN A 201 -18.37 11.42 -3.32
CA ASN A 201 -19.53 12.09 -3.93
C ASN A 201 -19.58 11.84 -5.45
N THR A 202 -18.43 11.77 -6.12
CA THR A 202 -18.34 11.42 -7.55
C THR A 202 -18.84 10.01 -7.82
N GLU A 203 -18.40 9.00 -7.06
CA GLU A 203 -18.87 7.63 -7.23
C GLU A 203 -20.37 7.49 -6.94
N LYS A 204 -20.88 8.19 -5.90
CA LYS A 204 -22.31 8.21 -5.57
C LYS A 204 -23.13 8.81 -6.70
N ARG A 205 -22.66 9.92 -7.28
CA ARG A 205 -23.29 10.57 -8.44
C ARG A 205 -23.24 9.66 -9.67
N ASN A 206 -22.09 9.07 -9.98
CA ASN A 206 -21.94 8.15 -11.11
C ASN A 206 -22.86 6.93 -10.98
N MET A 207 -23.11 6.45 -9.75
CA MET A 207 -24.08 5.39 -9.50
C MET A 207 -25.52 5.86 -9.72
N ALA A 208 -25.88 7.08 -9.30
CA ALA A 208 -27.20 7.66 -9.54
C ALA A 208 -27.47 7.95 -11.03
N GLU A 209 -26.44 8.31 -11.79
CA GLU A 209 -26.48 8.57 -13.22
C GLU A 209 -26.37 7.29 -14.09
N GLY A 210 -26.18 6.11 -13.47
CA GLY A 210 -26.03 4.84 -14.19
C GLY A 210 -24.67 4.64 -14.88
N LEU A 211 -23.69 5.51 -14.62
CA LEU A 211 -22.31 5.37 -15.11
C LEU A 211 -21.52 4.33 -14.32
N LEU A 212 -21.87 4.10 -13.05
CA LEU A 212 -21.30 3.06 -12.19
C LEU A 212 -22.37 2.03 -11.85
N THR A 213 -22.40 0.94 -12.63
CA THR A 213 -23.48 -0.06 -12.56
C THR A 213 -23.05 -1.29 -11.77
N TRP A 214 -23.93 -1.73 -10.87
CA TRP A 214 -23.75 -2.92 -10.04
C TRP A 214 -23.58 -4.19 -10.90
N GLY A 215 -22.51 -4.96 -10.67
CA GLY A 215 -22.27 -6.24 -11.35
C GLY A 215 -21.90 -6.14 -12.83
N SER A 216 -21.54 -4.95 -13.31
CA SER A 216 -21.17 -4.70 -14.71
C SER A 216 -19.80 -5.25 -15.12
N LEU A 217 -18.94 -5.61 -14.16
CA LEU A 217 -17.62 -6.19 -14.40
C LEU A 217 -17.62 -7.68 -14.06
N SER A 218 -17.43 -8.52 -15.07
CA SER A 218 -17.12 -9.93 -14.85
C SER A 218 -15.64 -10.11 -14.55
N ILE A 219 -15.32 -10.72 -13.40
CA ILE A 219 -13.93 -11.00 -13.00
C ILE A 219 -13.25 -12.00 -13.96
N GLU A 220 -14.01 -12.79 -14.71
CA GLU A 220 -13.46 -13.77 -15.65
C GLU A 220 -12.68 -13.14 -16.81
N LEU A 221 -12.90 -11.84 -17.06
CA LEU A 221 -12.13 -11.05 -18.03
C LEU A 221 -10.63 -10.96 -17.68
N PHE A 222 -10.23 -11.34 -16.46
CA PHE A 222 -8.84 -11.33 -15.98
C PHE A 222 -8.20 -12.72 -15.90
N LYS A 223 -8.84 -13.77 -16.44
CA LYS A 223 -8.27 -15.14 -16.48
C LYS A 223 -6.90 -15.15 -17.17
N SER A 224 -6.00 -15.98 -16.64
CA SER A 224 -4.77 -16.32 -17.35
C SER A 224 -5.13 -17.15 -18.58
N ILE A 225 -4.62 -16.76 -19.74
CA ILE A 225 -4.56 -17.68 -20.88
C ILE A 225 -3.51 -18.71 -20.46
N GLU A 226 -3.91 -19.94 -20.20
CA GLU A 226 -2.94 -21.02 -20.11
C GLU A 226 -2.25 -21.11 -21.47
N PRO A 227 -0.90 -21.17 -21.53
CA PRO A 227 -0.25 -21.49 -22.78
C PRO A 227 -0.75 -22.88 -23.17
N THR A 228 -1.57 -22.94 -24.22
CA THR A 228 -1.96 -24.19 -24.85
C THR A 228 -0.67 -24.97 -25.11
N SER A 229 -0.43 -26.02 -24.32
CA SER A 229 0.61 -26.99 -24.61
C SER A 229 0.30 -27.53 -26.00
N MET A 230 1.07 -27.09 -27.00
CA MET A 230 1.06 -27.74 -28.29
C MET A 230 1.41 -29.21 -28.05
N GLU A 231 0.42 -30.06 -28.24
CA GLU A 231 0.59 -31.50 -28.34
C GLU A 231 1.65 -31.77 -29.40
N ASN A 232 2.79 -32.29 -28.95
CA ASN A 232 3.79 -32.88 -29.83
C ASN A 232 3.18 -34.15 -30.45
N ILE A 233 2.63 -34.02 -31.65
CA ILE A 233 2.44 -35.13 -32.57
C ILE A 233 3.72 -35.20 -33.40
N GLY A 234 4.49 -36.27 -33.17
CA GLY A 234 5.88 -36.37 -33.58
C GLY A 234 6.13 -36.85 -35.00
N GLN A 235 7.40 -37.16 -35.27
CA GLN A 235 7.81 -38.20 -36.19
C GLN A 235 9.17 -38.75 -35.78
N GLU A 236 9.19 -40.07 -35.57
CA GLU A 236 10.35 -40.93 -35.45
C GLU A 236 11.18 -40.91 -36.74
N GLN A 237 12.51 -41.00 -36.63
CA GLN A 237 13.30 -41.84 -37.52
C GLN A 237 14.53 -42.39 -36.80
N GLN A 238 14.69 -43.70 -36.99
CA GLN A 238 15.64 -44.64 -36.39
C GLN A 238 17.10 -44.34 -36.77
N SER A 239 18.05 -44.75 -35.92
CA SER A 239 18.87 -45.95 -36.13
C SER A 239 20.12 -45.99 -35.23
N SER A 240 20.31 -47.10 -34.51
CA SER A 240 21.57 -47.86 -34.25
C SER A 240 22.84 -47.09 -33.83
N ASN A 241 23.60 -47.45 -32.78
CA ASN A 241 24.14 -48.76 -32.49
C ASN A 241 24.87 -48.78 -31.13
N GLU A 242 25.07 -50.00 -30.62
CA GLU A 242 25.77 -50.39 -29.39
C GLU A 242 27.21 -49.90 -29.26
N SER A 243 27.69 -49.68 -28.03
CA SER A 243 28.65 -50.59 -27.35
C SER A 243 29.45 -49.91 -26.22
N ALA A 244 29.51 -50.63 -25.11
CA ALA A 244 30.68 -50.85 -24.26
C ALA A 244 31.28 -49.70 -23.41
N ALA A 245 31.12 -49.91 -22.11
CA ALA A 245 32.23 -50.16 -21.19
C ALA A 245 33.09 -48.99 -20.66
N VAL A 246 33.05 -48.91 -19.31
CA VAL A 246 34.24 -48.93 -18.44
C VAL A 246 34.88 -47.58 -18.07
N SER A 247 34.71 -47.28 -16.77
CA SER A 247 35.78 -46.95 -15.81
C SER A 247 36.17 -45.50 -15.56
N ASN A 248 36.12 -45.23 -14.24
CA ASN A 248 37.02 -44.44 -13.41
C ASN A 248 37.34 -43.01 -13.80
N GLY A 249 36.99 -42.14 -12.86
CA GLY A 249 38.01 -41.74 -11.90
C GLY A 249 38.60 -40.36 -12.11
N ASN A 250 38.40 -39.56 -11.07
CA ASN A 250 39.28 -38.52 -10.57
C ASN A 250 39.30 -37.14 -11.22
N GLU A 251 39.36 -36.18 -10.27
CA GLU A 251 40.03 -34.89 -10.31
C GLU A 251 39.23 -33.68 -10.85
N GLU A 252 38.63 -32.97 -9.87
CA GLU A 252 38.76 -31.50 -9.77
C GLU A 252 40.19 -31.07 -10.16
N PRO A 253 40.43 -29.88 -10.79
CA PRO A 253 40.01 -28.61 -10.17
C PRO A 253 39.78 -27.38 -11.09
N SER A 254 38.93 -26.48 -10.63
CA SER A 254 39.14 -25.02 -10.57
C SER A 254 39.23 -24.12 -11.83
N ILE A 255 38.68 -22.90 -11.65
CA ILE A 255 39.06 -21.59 -12.23
C ILE A 255 38.27 -21.04 -13.46
N ASN A 256 37.57 -19.92 -13.15
CA ASN A 256 37.21 -18.74 -13.95
C ASN A 256 36.45 -18.87 -15.27
N LYS A 257 35.33 -18.14 -15.40
CA LYS A 257 35.35 -16.82 -16.06
C LYS A 257 34.02 -16.07 -15.97
N GLU A 258 34.20 -14.77 -15.82
CA GLU A 258 33.23 -13.68 -15.89
C GLU A 258 32.35 -13.72 -17.15
N GLY A 259 31.11 -13.27 -16.97
CA GLY A 259 30.19 -12.90 -18.04
C GLY A 259 29.50 -11.59 -17.70
N SER A 260 30.25 -10.49 -17.83
CA SER A 260 29.79 -9.10 -17.78
C SER A 260 28.54 -8.85 -18.62
N ARG A 261 27.57 -8.10 -18.07
CA ARG A 261 26.66 -7.27 -18.88
C ARG A 261 26.62 -5.83 -18.37
N LYS A 262 27.18 -4.97 -19.24
CA LYS A 262 27.14 -3.50 -19.27
C LYS A 262 25.73 -2.95 -19.03
N ARG A 263 25.64 -1.93 -18.18
CA ARG A 263 24.59 -0.90 -18.21
C ARG A 263 25.13 0.29 -19.01
N THR A 264 24.34 0.78 -19.96
CA THR A 264 24.52 2.07 -20.62
C THR A 264 23.76 3.13 -19.81
N ASN A 265 24.52 4.15 -19.37
CA ASN A 265 24.03 5.46 -18.95
C ASN A 265 23.94 6.35 -20.19
N GLU A 266 22.92 7.22 -20.25
CA GLU A 266 23.04 8.54 -20.86
C GLU A 266 22.38 9.59 -19.94
N ASP A 267 23.08 10.71 -19.85
CA ASP A 267 23.00 11.83 -18.90
C ASP A 267 21.79 12.74 -19.14
N VAL A 268 21.13 13.25 -18.08
CA VAL A 268 21.29 14.58 -17.47
C VAL A 268 21.34 15.74 -18.47
N GLU A 269 20.23 16.48 -18.56
CA GLU A 269 20.29 17.91 -18.87
C GLU A 269 19.37 18.73 -17.95
N SER A 270 19.98 19.76 -17.38
CA SER A 270 19.47 20.74 -16.43
C SER A 270 18.54 21.76 -17.07
N ASN A 271 17.47 22.17 -16.38
CA ASN A 271 16.88 23.49 -16.60
C ASN A 271 16.54 24.19 -15.28
N GLN A 272 17.23 25.30 -15.05
CA GLN A 272 17.07 26.24 -13.95
C GLN A 272 15.88 27.17 -14.21
N ALA A 273 15.07 27.43 -13.18
CA ALA A 273 14.04 28.46 -13.21
C ALA A 273 14.64 29.84 -12.89
N LYS A 274 14.45 30.82 -13.80
CA LYS A 274 14.76 32.24 -13.57
C LYS A 274 13.68 32.87 -12.70
N ILE A 275 14.11 33.49 -11.59
CA ILE A 275 13.35 34.43 -10.76
C ILE A 275 13.64 35.84 -11.29
N HIS A 276 12.60 36.66 -11.51
CA HIS A 276 12.75 38.10 -11.77
C HIS A 276 12.12 38.91 -10.63
N LYS A 277 12.85 39.96 -10.22
CA LYS A 277 12.60 40.86 -9.08
C LYS A 277 11.53 41.92 -9.42
N PRO A 278 10.93 42.58 -8.40
CA PRO A 278 9.96 43.67 -8.60
C PRO A 278 10.65 45.00 -8.97
N GLU A 279 9.99 45.79 -9.81
CA GLU A 279 10.34 47.18 -10.12
C GLU A 279 9.98 48.11 -8.95
N MET A 280 10.93 48.97 -8.57
CA MET A 280 10.66 50.22 -7.85
C MET A 280 10.35 51.30 -8.89
N THR A 281 9.29 52.08 -8.65
CA THR A 281 9.10 53.40 -9.27
C THR A 281 9.07 54.46 -8.17
N ALA A 282 9.53 55.64 -8.57
CA ALA A 282 10.05 56.77 -7.80
C ALA A 282 9.12 57.37 -6.74
#